data_AF-A0A2H9T708-F1
#
_entry.id   AF-A0A2H9T708-F1
#
_cell.length_a   1.000
_cell.length_b   1.000
_cell.length_c   1.000
_cell.angle_alpha   90.00
_cell.angle_beta   90.00
_cell.angle_gamma   90.00
#
_symmetry.space_group_name_H-M   'P 1'
#
loop_
_entity.id
_entity.type
_entity.pdbx_description
1 polymer ?
#
loop_
_entity_poly.entity_id
_entity_poly.type
_entity_poly.pdbx_seq_one_letter_code
_entity_poly.pdbx_strand_id
1 'polypeptide(L)'
;MSLHYSVLFLVVVLSGCATSVFKQDGMGATTVVENQSPQPAWAMLLNKAVNARNKGNLDKAASDLSRAMRMKPAEPQIYYQMALLRQLQEKPENAKQLAIRALSLSPDEYLTEQIRSLLKTL
;
A
#
# COMPACT_ATOMS: atom_id res chain seq x y z
N MET A 1 -41.58 53.78 15.75
CA MET A 1 -42.09 52.74 16.67
C MET A 1 -43.43 52.25 16.16
N SER A 2 -43.72 50.96 16.35
CA SER A 2 -44.92 50.19 15.95
C SER A 2 -44.80 49.51 14.57
N LEU A 3 -44.02 48.43 14.45
CA LEU A 3 -44.35 47.01 14.73
C LEU A 3 -45.50 46.48 13.84
N HIS A 4 -45.16 45.74 12.77
CA HIS A 4 -46.03 44.73 12.19
C HIS A 4 -45.20 43.46 11.91
N TYR A 5 -45.13 42.60 12.92
CA TYR A 5 -44.95 41.17 12.73
C TYR A 5 -46.26 40.61 12.15
N SER A 6 -46.20 40.13 10.91
CA SER A 6 -47.27 39.35 10.30
C SER A 6 -46.57 38.24 9.52
N VAL A 7 -46.28 37.11 10.19
CA VAL A 7 -47.11 35.90 10.13
C VAL A 7 -47.41 35.51 8.68
N LEU A 8 -46.66 34.51 8.19
CA LEU A 8 -47.05 33.43 7.27
C LEU A 8 -45.71 32.74 6.89
N PHE A 9 -45.25 31.69 7.56
CA PHE A 9 -45.79 30.33 7.43
C PHE A 9 -46.39 30.08 6.05
N LEU A 10 -45.53 29.78 5.08
CA LEU A 10 -45.98 29.33 3.76
C LEU A 10 -45.12 28.14 3.29
N VAL A 11 -45.71 26.97 3.52
CA VAL A 11 -45.75 25.80 2.62
C VAL A 11 -44.53 24.88 2.59
N VAL A 12 -44.66 23.85 3.43
CA VAL A 12 -44.32 22.45 3.14
C VAL A 12 -45.14 21.95 1.93
N VAL A 13 -44.49 21.45 0.86
CA VAL A 13 -44.93 20.35 -0.04
C VAL A 13 -43.65 19.86 -0.78
N LEU A 14 -43.04 18.71 -0.44
CA LEU A 14 -43.32 17.30 -0.83
C LEU A 14 -43.06 16.95 -2.31
N SER A 15 -42.37 15.82 -2.51
CA SER A 15 -42.08 15.07 -3.77
C SER A 15 -40.80 15.49 -4.50
N GLY A 16 -39.81 14.64 -4.77
CA GLY A 16 -39.65 13.19 -4.63
C GLY A 16 -38.26 12.79 -5.15
N CYS A 17 -37.78 11.63 -4.71
CA CYS A 17 -36.44 11.06 -4.92
C CYS A 17 -36.03 10.84 -6.39
N ALA A 18 -34.73 11.03 -6.67
CA ALA A 18 -33.89 10.03 -7.36
C ALA A 18 -32.40 10.47 -7.33
N THR A 19 -31.54 9.59 -6.79
CA THR A 19 -30.14 9.28 -7.20
C THR A 19 -29.13 10.43 -7.36
N SER A 20 -27.90 10.45 -6.87
CA SER A 20 -27.06 9.60 -6.01
C SER A 20 -25.68 10.26 -6.05
N VAL A 21 -25.16 10.80 -4.95
CA VAL A 21 -23.71 10.88 -4.70
C VAL A 21 -23.50 10.65 -3.22
N PHE A 22 -23.30 9.38 -2.87
CA PHE A 22 -22.88 8.93 -1.56
C PHE A 22 -21.41 9.33 -1.39
N LYS A 23 -21.17 10.46 -0.73
CA LYS A 23 -19.85 10.84 -0.24
C LYS A 23 -19.58 9.96 0.97
N GLN A 24 -18.83 8.87 0.76
CA GLN A 24 -18.42 7.97 1.83
C GLN A 24 -17.53 8.71 2.82
N ASP A 25 -18.10 9.02 3.97
CA ASP A 25 -17.38 9.14 5.23
C ASP A 25 -16.94 7.74 5.67
N GLY A 26 -15.65 7.60 5.93
CA GLY A 26 -15.05 6.44 6.58
C GLY A 26 -14.20 6.90 7.75
N MET A 27 -14.83 7.17 8.89
CA MET A 27 -14.14 7.16 10.18
C MET A 27 -13.76 5.71 10.52
N GLY A 28 -12.47 5.45 10.67
CA GLY A 28 -11.98 4.14 11.08
C GLY A 28 -10.47 4.00 11.08
N ALA A 29 -9.78 4.81 11.90
CA ALA A 29 -8.56 4.50 12.65
C ALA A 29 -7.80 5.79 12.94
N THR A 30 -7.78 6.16 14.21
CA THR A 30 -6.73 6.96 14.84
C THR A 30 -5.37 6.61 14.27
N THR A 31 -4.79 7.52 13.50
CA THR A 31 -3.33 7.61 13.44
C THR A 31 -3.00 9.04 13.78
N VAL A 32 -2.40 9.17 14.95
CA VAL A 32 -1.52 10.26 15.34
C VAL A 32 -0.87 10.78 14.06
N VAL A 33 -1.08 12.06 13.74
CA VAL A 33 -0.19 12.77 12.81
C VAL A 33 1.11 12.93 13.58
N GLU A 34 1.80 11.81 13.77
CA GLU A 34 3.17 11.73 14.21
C GLU A 34 3.95 12.52 13.16
N ASN A 35 4.91 13.29 13.62
CA ASN A 35 5.77 14.13 12.81
C ASN A 35 6.59 13.24 11.85
N GLN A 36 5.96 12.78 10.75
CA GLN A 36 6.55 11.89 9.78
C GLN A 36 7.45 12.73 8.88
N SER A 37 8.74 12.71 9.18
CA SER A 37 9.75 12.92 8.13
C SER A 37 9.32 12.10 6.91
N PRO A 38 9.29 12.68 5.68
CA PRO A 38 8.80 11.96 4.51
C PRO A 38 9.54 10.64 4.37
N GLN A 39 8.84 9.52 4.61
CA GLN A 39 9.41 8.20 4.40
C GLN A 39 9.87 8.15 2.94
N PRO A 40 11.10 7.68 2.66
CA PRO A 40 11.62 7.73 1.31
C PRO A 40 10.67 6.96 0.40
N ALA A 41 10.37 7.53 -0.78
CA ALA A 41 9.28 7.05 -1.61
C ALA A 41 9.41 5.56 -2.02
N TRP A 42 10.64 5.02 -2.10
CA TRP A 42 10.88 3.60 -2.31
C TRP A 42 10.41 2.73 -1.13
N ALA A 43 10.54 3.19 0.12
CA ALA A 43 10.11 2.48 1.32
C ALA A 43 8.58 2.46 1.42
N MET A 44 7.92 3.56 1.03
CA MET A 44 6.46 3.58 0.88
C MET A 44 5.99 2.57 -0.17
N LEU A 45 6.66 2.49 -1.32
CA LEU A 45 6.33 1.51 -2.37
C LEU A 45 6.54 0.08 -1.89
N LEU A 46 7.61 -0.19 -1.14
CA LEU A 46 7.86 -1.47 -0.51
C LEU A 46 6.71 -1.88 0.42
N ASN A 47 6.28 -0.99 1.30
CA ASN A 47 5.16 -1.24 2.21
C ASN A 47 3.84 -1.46 1.46
N LYS A 48 3.58 -0.70 0.39
CA LYS A 48 2.42 -0.91 -0.48
C LYS A 48 2.45 -2.28 -1.14
N ALA A 49 3.61 -2.70 -1.63
CA ALA A 49 3.76 -4.00 -2.27
C ALA A 49 3.55 -5.17 -1.29
N VAL A 50 4.09 -5.09 -0.08
CA VAL A 50 3.87 -6.11 0.97
C VAL A 50 2.38 -6.22 1.30
N ASN A 51 1.72 -5.08 1.50
CA ASN A 51 0.27 -5.05 1.73
C ASN A 51 -0.53 -5.61 0.55
N ALA A 52 -0.15 -5.30 -0.68
CA ALA A 52 -0.80 -5.83 -1.88
C ALA A 52 -0.63 -7.35 -1.99
N ARG A 53 0.59 -7.87 -1.74
CA ARG A 53 0.88 -9.30 -1.72
C ARG A 53 0.05 -10.03 -0.67
N ASN A 54 -0.04 -9.50 0.55
CA ASN A 54 -0.83 -10.09 1.63
C ASN A 54 -2.33 -10.14 1.30
N LYS A 55 -2.81 -9.22 0.44
CA LYS A 55 -4.18 -9.22 -0.09
C LYS A 55 -4.36 -10.11 -1.33
N GLY A 56 -3.34 -10.86 -1.73
CA GLY A 56 -3.35 -11.67 -2.95
C GLY A 56 -3.23 -10.89 -4.26
N ASN A 57 -3.05 -9.56 -4.20
CA ASN A 57 -2.88 -8.73 -5.39
C ASN A 57 -1.41 -8.72 -5.83
N LEU A 58 -0.99 -9.84 -6.43
CA LEU A 58 0.40 -10.08 -6.78
C LEU A 58 0.90 -9.16 -7.90
N ASP A 59 0.05 -8.77 -8.84
CA ASP A 59 0.42 -7.87 -9.94
C ASP A 59 0.69 -6.45 -9.45
N LYS A 60 -0.16 -5.94 -8.55
CA LYS A 60 0.08 -4.64 -7.91
C LYS A 60 1.35 -4.65 -7.10
N ALA A 61 1.60 -5.73 -6.33
CA ALA A 61 2.85 -5.89 -5.59
C ALA A 61 4.07 -5.87 -6.52
N ALA A 62 4.00 -6.55 -7.66
CA ALA A 62 5.09 -6.57 -8.64
C ALA A 62 5.34 -5.18 -9.23
N SER A 63 4.29 -4.43 -9.54
CA SER A 63 4.38 -3.07 -10.07
C SER A 63 5.04 -2.11 -9.07
N ASP A 64 4.60 -2.13 -7.81
CA ASP A 64 5.15 -1.28 -6.75
C ASP A 64 6.62 -1.64 -6.44
N LEU A 65 6.96 -2.93 -6.37
CA LEU A 65 8.37 -3.37 -6.20
C LEU A 65 9.24 -2.96 -7.39
N SER A 66 8.74 -3.10 -8.61
CA SER A 66 9.49 -2.70 -9.82
C SER A 66 9.78 -1.21 -9.83
N ARG A 67 8.85 -0.38 -9.35
CA ARG A 67 9.07 1.06 -9.16
C ARG A 67 10.12 1.30 -8.07
N ALA A 68 10.02 0.61 -6.93
CA ALA A 68 10.98 0.74 -5.84
C ALA A 68 12.40 0.37 -6.29
N MET A 69 12.57 -0.70 -7.07
CA MET A 69 13.87 -1.10 -7.65
C MET A 69 14.48 -0.02 -8.53
N ARG A 70 13.68 0.69 -9.34
CA ARG A 70 14.18 1.81 -10.16
C ARG A 70 14.64 3.00 -9.31
N MET A 71 14.01 3.21 -8.15
CA MET A 71 14.39 4.28 -7.23
C MET A 71 15.63 3.92 -6.39
N LYS A 72 15.77 2.65 -6.01
CA LYS A 72 16.90 2.11 -5.25
C LYS A 72 17.34 0.75 -5.80
N PRO A 73 18.22 0.74 -6.81
CA PRO A 73 18.66 -0.50 -7.47
C PRO A 73 19.67 -1.33 -6.65
N ALA A 74 20.10 -0.84 -5.49
CA ALA A 74 21.03 -1.52 -4.61
C ALA A 74 20.40 -1.86 -3.24
N GLU A 75 19.08 -1.72 -3.10
CA GLU A 75 18.40 -2.01 -1.83
C GLU A 75 18.04 -3.51 -1.74
N PRO A 76 18.72 -4.31 -0.90
CA PRO A 76 18.55 -5.76 -0.82
C PRO A 76 17.12 -6.15 -0.43
N GLN A 77 16.46 -5.37 0.43
CA GLN A 77 15.11 -5.66 0.90
C GLN A 77 14.10 -5.69 -0.25
N ILE A 78 14.26 -4.82 -1.27
CA ILE A 78 13.35 -4.78 -2.43
C ILE A 78 13.49 -6.07 -3.26
N TYR A 79 14.72 -6.55 -3.48
CA TYR A 79 14.97 -7.81 -4.19
C TYR A 79 14.43 -9.02 -3.43
N TYR A 80 14.60 -9.05 -2.11
CA TYR A 80 14.05 -10.11 -1.26
C TYR A 80 12.51 -10.15 -1.32
N GLN A 81 11.84 -9.00 -1.19
CA GLN A 81 10.37 -8.97 -1.28
C GLN A 81 9.85 -9.38 -2.68
N MET A 82 10.60 -9.06 -3.74
CA MET A 82 10.29 -9.52 -5.09
C MET A 82 10.53 -11.02 -5.27
N ALA A 83 11.57 -11.58 -4.64
CA ALA A 83 11.81 -13.02 -4.63
C ALA A 83 10.63 -13.77 -3.99
N LEU A 84 10.19 -13.35 -2.81
CA LEU A 84 9.01 -13.89 -2.15
C LEU A 84 7.75 -13.79 -3.03
N LEU A 85 7.57 -12.65 -3.72
CA LEU A 85 6.46 -12.48 -4.63
C LEU A 85 6.52 -13.47 -5.81
N ARG A 86 7.70 -13.70 -6.39
CA ARG A 86 7.87 -14.67 -7.49
C ARG A 86 7.66 -16.10 -7.04
N GLN A 87 8.02 -16.44 -5.80
CA GLN A 87 7.70 -17.74 -5.21
C GLN A 87 6.19 -17.96 -5.14
N LEU A 88 5.42 -16.97 -4.66
CA LEU A 88 3.95 -17.03 -4.62
C LEU A 88 3.30 -17.09 -6.00
N GLN A 89 3.98 -16.60 -7.03
CA GLN A 89 3.53 -16.69 -8.42
C GLN A 89 3.96 -17.97 -9.11
N GLU A 90 4.45 -18.97 -8.37
CA GLU A 90 4.92 -20.26 -8.88
C GLU A 90 6.06 -20.09 -9.90
N LYS A 91 6.92 -19.08 -9.70
CA LYS A 91 8.11 -18.79 -10.52
C LYS A 91 9.39 -18.93 -9.69
N PRO A 92 9.73 -20.14 -9.21
CA PRO A 92 10.85 -20.35 -8.28
C PRO A 92 12.21 -19.98 -8.88
N GLU A 93 12.44 -20.22 -10.18
CA GLU A 93 13.70 -19.83 -10.84
C GLU A 93 13.95 -18.32 -10.79
N ASN A 94 12.91 -17.52 -11.06
CA ASN A 94 13.00 -16.07 -10.95
C ASN A 94 13.17 -15.62 -9.50
N ALA A 95 12.50 -16.30 -8.55
CA ALA A 95 12.64 -16.02 -7.14
C ALA A 95 14.09 -16.26 -6.67
N LYS A 96 14.70 -17.37 -7.10
CA LYS A 96 16.08 -17.74 -6.77
C LYS A 96 17.10 -16.71 -7.27
N GLN A 97 16.97 -16.27 -8.52
CA GLN A 97 17.84 -15.23 -9.07
C GLN A 97 17.74 -13.91 -8.28
N LEU A 98 16.53 -13.50 -7.92
CA LEU A 98 16.29 -12.29 -7.13
C LEU A 98 16.84 -12.44 -5.70
N ALA A 99 16.67 -13.59 -5.07
CA ALA A 99 17.20 -13.89 -3.75
C ALA A 99 18.74 -13.88 -3.74
N ILE A 100 19.39 -14.47 -4.75
CA ILE A 100 20.86 -14.39 -4.90
C ILE A 100 21.31 -12.93 -5.05
N ARG A 101 20.58 -12.12 -5.84
CA ARG A 101 20.88 -10.70 -5.97
C ARG A 101 20.73 -9.96 -4.64
N ALA A 102 19.66 -10.22 -3.90
CA ALA A 102 19.44 -9.65 -2.58
C ALA A 102 20.60 -10.01 -1.62
N LEU A 103 21.03 -11.27 -1.62
CA LEU A 103 22.14 -11.75 -0.81
C LEU A 103 23.45 -11.02 -1.13
N SER A 104 23.74 -10.78 -2.41
CA SER A 104 24.95 -10.05 -2.83
C SER A 104 24.96 -8.58 -2.43
N LEU A 105 23.78 -8.01 -2.14
CA LEU A 105 23.61 -6.60 -1.78
C LEU A 105 23.40 -6.39 -0.29
N SER A 106 23.13 -7.45 0.49
CA SER A 106 22.75 -7.35 1.90
C SER A 106 23.95 -7.04 2.79
N PRO A 107 23.99 -5.88 3.48
CA PRO A 107 24.96 -5.64 4.54
C PRO A 107 24.50 -6.24 5.89
N ASP A 108 23.24 -6.68 5.96
CA ASP A 108 22.56 -7.08 7.19
C ASP A 108 22.52 -8.61 7.32
N GLU A 109 22.91 -9.11 8.50
CA GLU A 109 22.97 -10.56 8.78
C GLU A 109 21.58 -11.18 8.93
N TYR A 110 20.63 -10.46 9.54
CA TYR A 110 19.26 -10.94 9.72
C TYR A 110 18.54 -11.11 8.39
N LEU A 111 18.69 -10.14 7.48
CA LEU A 111 18.17 -10.25 6.12
C LEU A 111 18.87 -11.37 5.34
N THR A 112 20.18 -11.52 5.52
CA THR A 112 20.96 -12.60 4.91
C THR A 112 20.44 -13.97 5.31
N GLU A 113 20.18 -14.21 6.59
CA GLU A 113 19.62 -15.47 7.08
C GLU A 113 18.22 -15.74 6.52
N GLN A 114 17.36 -14.72 6.42
CA GLN A 114 16.06 -14.86 5.77
C GLN A 114 16.17 -15.26 4.30
N ILE A 115 17.09 -14.65 3.57
CA ILE A 115 17.33 -14.96 2.15
C ILE A 115 17.87 -16.39 2.01
N ARG A 116 18.80 -16.81 2.87
CA ARG A 116 19.33 -18.19 2.90
C ARG A 116 18.22 -19.20 3.17
N SER A 117 17.31 -18.90 4.10
CA SER A 117 16.14 -19.72 4.39
C SER A 117 15.25 -19.85 3.15
N LEU A 118 14.91 -18.73 2.50
CA LEU A 118 14.13 -18.72 1.27
C LEU A 118 14.77 -19.59 0.18
N LEU A 119 16.07 -19.45 -0.06
CA LEU A 119 16.80 -20.22 -1.08
C LEU A 119 16.79 -21.73 -0.84
N LYS A 120 16.65 -22.21 0.39
CA LYS A 120 16.52 -23.65 0.70
C LYS A 120 15.13 -24.19 0.35
N THR A 121 14.12 -23.32 0.28
CA THR A 121 12.72 -23.69 -0.01
C THR A 121 12.37 -23.62 -1.50
N LEU A 122 13.24 -23.01 -2.32
CA LEU A 122 13.08 -22.85 -3.77
C LEU A 122 13.79 -23.96 -4.52
#